data_AF-A0A3B9VP19-F1
#
_entry.id   AF-A0A3B9VP19-F1
#
_cell.length_a   1.000
_cell.length_b   1.000
_cell.length_c   1.000
_cell.angle_alpha   90.00
_cell.angle_beta   90.00
_cell.angle_gamma   90.00
#
_symmetry.space_group_name_H-M   'P 1'
#
loop_
_entity.id
_entity.type
_entity.pdbx_description
1 polymer ?
#
loop_
_entity_poly.entity_id
_entity_poly.type
_entity_poly.pdbx_seq_one_letter_code
_entity_poly.pdbx_strand_id
1 'polypeptide(L)'
;MGRPADIIARPFAFARFPVSLQFRYGTWLSVDSHGTQAARRSVQTMTVGFIGLGNMGQGMVDNLLEKGADLTVFTRTQSKIEAMIDRGANGATSVAELARSVDVVLVCLPDIRTSRDLLLGD
;
A
#
# COMPACT_ATOMS: atom_id res chain seq x y z
N MET A 1 16.72 -32.29 -32.44
CA MET A 1 17.57 -31.12 -32.75
C MET A 1 16.99 -29.95 -31.97
N GLY A 2 17.68 -29.51 -30.92
CA GLY A 2 17.08 -28.78 -29.80
C GLY A 2 16.67 -27.33 -30.08
N ARG A 3 15.66 -26.84 -29.34
CA ARG A 3 15.41 -25.42 -29.13
C ARG A 3 15.59 -25.08 -27.64
N PRO A 4 16.17 -23.92 -27.32
CA PRO A 4 16.58 -23.55 -25.96
C PRO A 4 15.51 -22.72 -25.20
N ALA A 5 15.70 -22.72 -23.87
CA ALA A 5 15.48 -21.64 -22.90
C ALA A 5 14.04 -21.24 -22.52
N ASP A 6 13.58 -21.92 -21.47
CA ASP A 6 12.97 -21.40 -20.25
C ASP A 6 12.99 -19.87 -20.04
N ILE A 7 11.80 -19.26 -19.88
CA ILE A 7 11.45 -18.35 -18.78
C ILE A 7 9.97 -18.62 -18.48
N ILE A 8 9.76 -19.28 -17.35
CA ILE A 8 8.48 -19.80 -16.89
C ILE A 8 7.70 -18.66 -16.23
N ALA A 9 6.60 -18.26 -16.87
CA ALA A 9 5.47 -17.65 -16.18
C ALA A 9 5.02 -18.62 -15.08
N ARG A 10 5.19 -18.25 -13.80
CA ARG A 10 4.61 -19.02 -12.70
C ARG A 10 3.25 -18.41 -12.36
N PRO A 11 2.14 -19.11 -12.61
CA PRO A 11 0.85 -18.71 -12.07
C PRO A 11 0.88 -18.99 -10.57
N PHE A 12 0.66 -17.97 -9.74
CA PHE A 12 0.43 -18.22 -8.32
C PHE A 12 -0.94 -18.85 -8.16
N ALA A 13 -0.90 -20.18 -7.97
CA ALA A 13 -2.04 -21.06 -7.87
C ALA A 13 -2.92 -20.71 -6.67
N PHE A 14 -4.20 -20.51 -6.97
CA PHE A 14 -5.30 -20.39 -6.03
C PHE A 14 -5.56 -21.77 -5.40
N ALA A 15 -5.22 -21.94 -4.12
CA ALA A 15 -5.63 -23.11 -3.35
C ALA A 15 -7.12 -22.97 -2.98
N ARG A 16 -7.89 -24.00 -3.32
CA ARG A 16 -9.34 -24.10 -3.19
C ARG A 16 -9.71 -24.68 -1.83
N PHE A 17 -10.36 -23.88 -0.97
CA PHE A 17 -11.14 -24.31 0.20
C PHE A 17 -12.43 -23.45 0.29
N PRO A 18 -13.48 -23.95 0.97
CA PRO A 18 -14.85 -23.94 0.46
C PRO A 18 -15.56 -22.60 0.62
N VAL A 19 -16.65 -22.46 -0.13
CA VAL A 19 -17.62 -21.38 -0.07
C VAL A 19 -17.95 -21.02 1.38
N SER A 20 -17.54 -19.83 1.80
CA SER A 20 -18.06 -19.18 3.01
C SER A 20 -18.63 -17.82 2.62
N LEU A 21 -19.95 -17.71 2.80
CA LEU A 21 -20.74 -16.51 2.61
C LEU A 21 -20.16 -15.37 3.47
N GLN A 22 -19.64 -14.33 2.84
CA GLN A 22 -18.93 -13.25 3.52
C GLN A 22 -19.94 -12.19 3.96
N PHE A 23 -20.38 -12.27 5.22
CA PHE A 23 -21.20 -11.23 5.85
C PHE A 23 -20.34 -9.98 6.09
N ARG A 24 -20.79 -8.85 5.55
CA ARG A 24 -20.21 -7.52 5.75
C ARG A 24 -20.27 -7.17 7.24
N TYR A 25 -19.12 -6.79 7.81
CA TYR A 25 -18.86 -6.35 9.18
C TYR A 25 -18.89 -7.45 10.26
N GLY A 26 -17.71 -7.91 10.70
CA GLY A 26 -17.59 -8.79 11.87
C GLY A 26 -16.23 -9.48 12.00
N THR A 27 -15.58 -9.28 13.13
CA THR A 27 -14.36 -9.92 13.63
C THR A 27 -14.23 -11.40 13.27
N TRP A 28 -13.07 -11.83 12.77
CA TRP A 28 -12.75 -13.25 12.63
C TRP A 28 -12.48 -13.84 14.01
N LEU A 29 -13.32 -14.77 14.47
CA LEU A 29 -13.05 -15.62 15.64
C LEU A 29 -12.57 -16.99 15.13
N SER A 30 -11.36 -17.35 15.53
CA SER A 30 -10.77 -18.69 15.45
C SER A 30 -10.55 -19.08 16.90
N VAL A 31 -11.16 -20.19 17.29
CA VAL A 31 -10.97 -20.81 18.60
C VAL A 31 -10.24 -22.11 18.32
N ASP A 32 -8.98 -22.16 18.70
CA ASP A 32 -8.19 -23.38 18.82
C ASP A 32 -8.36 -23.97 20.24
N SER A 33 -8.25 -25.30 20.33
CA SER A 33 -8.57 -26.11 21.51
C SER A 33 -7.56 -26.01 22.66
N HIS A 34 -6.56 -25.13 22.55
CA HIS A 34 -5.53 -24.91 23.56
C HIS A 34 -5.51 -23.41 23.87
N GLY A 35 -6.04 -23.01 25.03
CA GLY A 35 -6.30 -21.63 25.43
C GLY A 35 -5.07 -20.73 25.58
N THR A 36 -4.41 -20.41 24.46
CA THR A 36 -3.44 -19.32 24.37
C THR A 36 -4.03 -18.26 23.47
N GLN A 37 -4.57 -17.19 24.06
CA GLN A 37 -4.91 -15.98 23.30
C GLN A 37 -3.61 -15.36 22.79
N ALA A 38 -3.13 -15.80 21.61
CA ALA A 38 -2.24 -14.97 20.82
C ALA A 38 -3.05 -13.70 20.51
N ALA A 39 -2.69 -12.59 21.15
CA ALA A 39 -3.38 -11.31 21.02
C ALA A 39 -3.61 -11.04 19.52
N ARG A 40 -4.85 -11.25 19.08
CA ARG A 40 -5.29 -10.83 17.75
C ARG A 40 -5.08 -9.34 17.74
N ARG A 41 -4.00 -8.86 17.11
CA ARG A 41 -3.94 -7.45 16.74
C ARG A 41 -5.19 -7.26 15.89
N SER A 42 -6.18 -6.54 16.41
CA SER A 42 -7.26 -6.04 15.58
C SER A 42 -6.56 -5.39 14.39
N VAL A 43 -6.86 -5.86 13.18
CA VAL A 43 -6.33 -5.22 11.97
C VAL A 43 -7.04 -3.88 11.93
N GLN A 44 -6.47 -2.90 12.62
CA GLN A 44 -6.81 -1.50 12.45
C GLN A 44 -6.52 -1.19 10.98
N THR A 45 -7.48 -0.58 10.30
CA THR A 45 -7.27 -0.02 8.97
C THR A 45 -6.24 1.09 9.10
N MET A 46 -4.96 0.75 8.85
CA MET A 46 -3.87 1.72 8.90
C MET A 46 -3.96 2.62 7.68
N THR A 47 -3.89 3.92 7.92
CA THR A 47 -3.83 4.95 6.89
C THR A 47 -2.40 5.07 6.38
N VAL A 48 -2.24 5.23 5.06
CA VAL A 48 -0.93 5.22 4.40
C VAL A 48 -0.70 6.55 3.71
N GLY A 49 0.45 7.16 3.99
CA GLY A 49 1.00 8.27 3.25
C GLY A 49 1.99 7.78 2.20
N PHE A 50 1.97 8.33 1.00
CA PHE A 50 2.95 8.03 -0.04
C PHE A 50 3.57 9.31 -0.59
N ILE A 51 4.89 9.42 -0.47
CA ILE A 51 5.65 10.55 -0.98
C ILE A 51 6.50 10.11 -2.16
N GLY A 52 6.29 10.77 -3.31
CA GLY A 52 7.11 10.60 -4.51
C GLY A 52 6.41 9.85 -5.63
N LEU A 53 5.63 10.57 -6.44
CA LEU A 53 4.90 10.03 -7.60
C LEU A 53 5.79 10.01 -8.87
N GLY A 54 6.95 9.37 -8.78
CA GLY A 54 7.81 9.07 -9.93
C GLY A 54 7.28 7.89 -10.76
N ASN A 55 8.02 7.46 -11.78
CA ASN A 55 7.64 6.31 -12.63
C ASN A 55 7.41 5.03 -11.79
N MET A 56 8.26 4.78 -10.79
CA MET A 56 8.07 3.66 -9.87
C MET A 56 6.97 3.93 -8.83
N GLY A 57 6.94 5.15 -8.29
CA GLY A 57 5.99 5.55 -7.25
C GLY A 57 4.53 5.45 -7.69
N GLN A 58 4.22 5.86 -8.92
CA GLN A 58 2.87 5.77 -9.47
C GLN A 58 2.39 4.32 -9.61
N GLY A 59 3.24 3.38 -10.00
CA GLY A 59 2.84 1.97 -10.05
C GLY A 59 2.53 1.40 -8.65
N MET A 60 3.27 1.81 -7.61
CA MET A 60 3.01 1.38 -6.24
C MET A 60 1.73 2.01 -5.69
N VAL A 61 1.64 3.34 -5.80
CA VAL A 61 0.42 4.10 -6.12
C VAL A 61 -0.86 3.30 -6.31
N ASP A 62 -1.00 2.97 -7.59
CA ASP A 62 -2.09 2.29 -8.23
C ASP A 62 -2.41 0.95 -7.58
N ASN A 63 -1.38 0.14 -7.32
CA ASN A 63 -1.54 -1.16 -6.68
C ASN A 63 -2.10 -1.06 -5.26
N LEU A 64 -1.78 0.00 -4.51
CA LEU A 64 -2.33 0.24 -3.17
C LEU A 64 -3.80 0.66 -3.26
N LEU A 65 -4.13 1.57 -4.18
CA LEU A 65 -5.51 2.01 -4.41
C LEU A 65 -6.42 0.88 -4.89
N GLU A 66 -5.94 0.03 -5.80
CA GLU A 66 -6.69 -1.15 -6.30
C GLU A 66 -7.01 -2.16 -5.18
N LYS A 67 -6.19 -2.19 -4.12
CA LYS A 67 -6.42 -3.02 -2.93
C LYS A 67 -7.27 -2.33 -1.86
N GLY A 68 -7.75 -1.12 -2.12
CA GLY A 68 -8.60 -0.36 -1.20
C GLY A 68 -7.86 0.23 0.00
N ALA A 69 -6.57 0.53 -0.13
CA ALA A 69 -5.84 1.24 0.91
C ALA A 69 -6.35 2.69 1.06
N ASP A 70 -6.51 3.15 2.30
CA ASP A 70 -6.73 4.57 2.59
C ASP A 70 -5.40 5.31 2.42
N LEU A 71 -5.27 6.02 1.29
CA LEU A 71 -4.00 6.53 0.82
C LEU A 71 -4.04 8.05 0.66
N THR A 72 -3.09 8.73 1.30
CA THR A 72 -2.80 10.14 1.07
C THR A 72 -1.47 10.28 0.33
N VAL A 73 -1.42 11.05 -0.74
CA VAL A 73 -0.22 11.19 -1.59
C VAL A 73 0.33 12.61 -1.61
N PHE A 74 1.63 12.72 -1.81
CA PHE A 74 2.32 13.99 -2.01
C PHE A 74 3.47 13.87 -3.01
N THR A 75 3.65 14.92 -3.82
CA THR A 75 4.85 15.15 -4.63
C THR A 75 4.94 16.64 -4.96
N ARG A 76 6.08 17.10 -5.51
CA ARG A 76 6.25 18.51 -5.91
C ARG A 76 5.39 18.93 -7.10
N THR A 77 5.04 17.98 -7.98
CA THR A 77 4.29 18.25 -9.21
C THR A 77 2.79 18.04 -8.99
N GLN A 78 2.03 19.13 -8.91
CA GLN A 78 0.60 19.11 -8.57
C GLN A 78 -0.25 18.23 -9.50
N SER A 79 -0.01 18.27 -10.81
CA SER A 79 -0.77 17.47 -11.80
C SER A 79 -0.69 15.96 -11.55
N LYS A 80 0.39 15.48 -10.93
CA LYS A 80 0.52 14.07 -10.55
C LYS A 80 -0.30 13.71 -9.32
N ILE A 81 -0.50 14.65 -8.40
CA ILE A 81 -1.38 14.48 -7.25
C ILE A 81 -2.82 14.39 -7.75
N GLU A 82 -3.24 15.33 -8.58
CA GLU A 82 -4.57 15.37 -9.19
C GLU A 82 -4.92 14.05 -9.89
N ALA A 83 -3.99 13.52 -10.70
CA ALA A 83 -4.18 12.22 -11.35
C ALA A 83 -4.41 11.05 -10.38
N MET A 84 -3.88 11.11 -9.16
CA MET A 84 -4.12 10.08 -8.13
C MET A 84 -5.41 10.35 -7.35
N ILE A 85 -5.80 11.62 -7.17
CA ILE A 85 -7.10 11.99 -6.59
C ILE A 85 -8.23 11.45 -7.46
N ASP A 86 -8.13 11.58 -8.79
CA ASP A 86 -9.10 11.03 -9.74
C ASP A 86 -9.27 9.50 -9.61
N ARG A 87 -8.28 8.83 -9.01
CA ARG A 87 -8.27 7.38 -8.75
C ARG A 87 -8.68 6.99 -7.33
N GLY A 88 -9.03 7.96 -6.49
CA GLY A 88 -9.51 7.72 -5.12
C GLY A 88 -8.44 7.88 -4.03
N ALA A 89 -7.28 8.46 -4.33
CA ALA A 89 -6.36 8.92 -3.29
C ALA A 89 -6.78 10.27 -2.69
N ASN A 90 -6.31 10.55 -1.48
CA ASN A 90 -6.30 11.91 -0.93
C ASN A 90 -5.02 12.63 -1.34
N GLY A 91 -5.10 13.93 -1.64
CA GLY A 91 -3.92 14.75 -1.95
C GLY A 91 -3.56 15.67 -0.80
N ALA A 92 -2.33 15.59 -0.29
CA ALA A 92 -1.81 16.55 0.67
C ALA A 92 -1.19 17.76 -0.02
N THR A 93 -1.21 18.91 0.64
CA THR A 93 -0.57 20.16 0.17
C THR A 93 0.88 20.30 0.64
N SER A 94 1.28 19.53 1.65
CA SER A 94 2.65 19.49 2.15
C SER A 94 3.03 18.13 2.76
N VAL A 95 4.33 17.85 2.86
CA VAL A 95 4.86 16.68 3.57
C VAL A 95 4.42 16.67 5.04
N ALA A 96 4.46 17.82 5.69
CA ALA A 96 4.09 17.94 7.11
C ALA A 96 2.60 17.69 7.35
N GLU A 97 1.74 18.10 6.43
CA GLU A 97 0.31 17.76 6.46
C GLU A 97 0.11 16.25 6.31
N LEU A 98 0.72 15.64 5.29
CA LEU A 98 0.62 14.19 5.04
C LEU A 98 1.11 13.39 6.25
N ALA A 99 2.25 13.75 6.82
CA ALA A 99 2.82 13.04 7.97
C ALA A 99 1.95 13.12 9.23
N ARG A 100 1.10 14.16 9.36
CA ARG A 100 0.15 14.29 10.47
C ARG A 100 -1.14 13.51 10.26
N SER A 101 -1.49 13.20 9.01
CA SER A 101 -2.79 12.60 8.67
C SER A 101 -2.75 11.08 8.51
N VAL A 102 -1.58 10.45 8.63
CA VAL A 102 -1.39 9.01 8.33
C VAL A 102 -0.60 8.28 9.40
N ASP A 103 -0.82 6.97 9.51
CA ASP A 103 -0.10 6.10 10.46
C ASP A 103 1.29 5.70 9.95
N VAL A 104 1.44 5.53 8.63
CA VAL A 104 2.69 5.08 7.99
C VAL A 104 2.98 5.92 6.77
N VAL A 105 4.23 6.40 6.63
CA VAL A 105 4.70 7.12 5.45
C VAL A 105 5.65 6.24 4.64
N LEU A 106 5.31 6.03 3.38
CA LEU A 106 6.16 5.41 2.37
C LEU A 106 6.80 6.49 1.51
N VAL A 107 8.09 6.34 1.21
CA VAL A 107 8.86 7.33 0.46
C VAL A 107 9.55 6.65 -0.73
N CYS A 108 9.35 7.18 -1.93
CA CYS A 108 9.99 6.72 -3.16
C CYS A 108 10.56 7.92 -3.93
N LEU A 109 11.85 8.18 -3.71
CA LEU A 109 12.56 9.35 -4.24
C LEU A 109 13.77 8.92 -5.08
N PRO A 110 14.24 9.78 -6.01
CA PRO A 110 15.23 9.39 -7.02
C PRO A 110 16.62 9.10 -6.44
N ASP A 111 16.98 9.71 -5.30
CA ASP A 111 18.31 9.58 -4.72
C ASP A 111 18.29 9.77 -3.20
N ILE A 112 19.45 9.48 -2.59
CA ILE A 112 19.64 9.54 -1.14
C ILE A 112 19.61 10.97 -0.59
N ARG A 113 20.07 11.97 -1.34
CA ARG A 113 20.08 13.37 -0.88
C ARG A 113 18.64 13.86 -0.75
N THR A 114 17.84 13.67 -1.81
CA THR A 114 16.41 14.05 -1.77
C THR A 114 15.66 13.35 -0.63
N SER A 115 15.96 12.07 -0.38
CA SER A 115 15.37 11.33 0.75
C SER A 115 15.78 11.88 2.11
N ARG A 116 17.06 12.20 2.27
CA ARG A 116 17.60 12.77 3.51
C ARG A 116 17.01 14.14 3.79
N ASP A 117 17.04 15.03 2.79
CA ASP A 117 16.58 16.41 2.93
C ASP A 117 15.09 16.42 3.31
N LEU A 118 14.28 15.53 2.70
CA LEU A 118 12.87 15.34 3.08
C LEU A 118 12.67 14.86 4.53
N LEU A 119 13.48 13.90 4.99
CA LEU A 119 13.36 13.32 6.33
C LEU A 119 13.88 14.25 7.43
N LEU A 120 14.87 15.08 7.12
CA LEU A 120 15.46 16.04 8.05
C LEU A 120 14.75 17.40 8.04
N GLY A 121 14.01 17.71 6.97
CA GLY A 121 13.34 18.99 6.79
C GLY A 121 14.27 20.13 6.35
N ASP A 122 15.34 19.78 5.63
CA ASP A 122 16.33 20.72 5.06
C ASP A 122 15.85 21.38 3.76
#